data_AF-A0A2U8TTD8-F1
#
_entry.id   AF-A0A2U8TTD8-F1
#
_cell.length_a   1.000
_cell.length_b   1.000
_cell.length_c   1.000
_cell.angle_alpha   90.00
_cell.angle_beta   90.00
_cell.angle_gamma   90.00
#
_symmetry.space_group_name_H-M   'P 1'
#
loop_
_entity.id
_entity.type
_entity.pdbx_description
1 polymer ?
#
loop_
_entity_poly.entity_id
_entity_poly.type
_entity_poly.pdbx_seq_one_letter_code
_entity_poly.pdbx_strand_id
1 'polypeptide(L)'
;MRFFLDTNIWSYIANEDAGNELAMRARAAGVEIVVSPAVVDEVQEMSEPVGRRRLIQLLTKKDWKRLMPEVFSECAEIKAEIMRLRPEWAIAEPKMAEFNRLRYDWVRRNGGFWDRARREIESVETNESVRRDEEKRLAVEQAFAIRKRMEKIKPASHHHLQKVGYIPETGTPGWSGAPVQYWRVPSLHMFMTELRVHESAVSEWLDSEIDVAAMLSSPESMNRLWLHELDPVAVPRQWLRGSFEFLQAWHKITTGTPGDARLAAHLVDADVFISADKNFVQFAERCREEAPFGICKTLRAQGNRAGVDEVLQWISNPNTL
;
A
#
# COMPACT_ATOMS: atom_id res chain seq x y z
N MET A 1 14.10 8.42 -13.40
CA MET A 1 12.90 7.56 -13.51
C MET A 1 12.97 6.49 -12.43
N ARG A 2 11.85 6.22 -11.75
CA ARG A 2 11.70 5.23 -10.69
C ARG A 2 10.94 4.01 -11.17
N PHE A 3 11.52 2.84 -10.95
CA PHE A 3 10.92 1.54 -11.28
C PHE A 3 10.55 0.81 -10.00
N PHE A 4 9.28 0.44 -9.87
CA PHE A 4 8.77 -0.41 -8.79
C PHE A 4 8.47 -1.80 -9.34
N LEU A 5 9.03 -2.83 -8.73
CA LEU A 5 8.87 -4.22 -9.18
C LEU A 5 8.00 -4.99 -8.19
N ASP A 6 7.05 -5.74 -8.72
CA ASP A 6 6.23 -6.69 -7.97
C ASP A 6 7.06 -7.87 -7.44
N THR A 7 6.55 -8.56 -6.42
CA THR A 7 7.18 -9.71 -5.76
C THR A 7 7.44 -10.87 -6.73
N ASN A 8 6.56 -11.08 -7.71
CA ASN A 8 6.78 -12.11 -8.75
C ASN A 8 8.00 -11.78 -9.64
N ILE A 9 8.23 -10.51 -9.97
CA ILE A 9 9.38 -10.06 -10.75
C ILE A 9 10.67 -10.26 -9.97
N TRP A 10 10.67 -9.87 -8.69
CA TRP A 10 11.80 -10.13 -7.79
C TRP A 10 12.14 -11.62 -7.70
N SER A 11 11.12 -12.48 -7.69
CA SER A 11 11.30 -13.94 -7.67
C SER A 11 11.98 -14.44 -8.95
N TYR A 12 11.58 -13.95 -10.12
CA TYR A 12 12.25 -14.32 -11.37
C TYR A 12 13.70 -13.86 -11.42
N ILE A 13 13.97 -12.62 -11.00
CA ILE A 13 15.34 -12.07 -10.95
C ILE A 13 16.22 -12.89 -10.00
N ALA A 14 15.69 -13.29 -8.85
CA ALA A 14 16.42 -14.10 -7.87
C ALA A 14 16.70 -15.52 -8.40
N ASN A 15 15.73 -16.14 -9.07
CA ASN A 15 15.88 -17.48 -9.63
C ASN A 15 16.93 -17.52 -10.75
N GLU A 16 17.00 -16.48 -11.58
CA GLU A 16 17.95 -16.33 -12.68
C GLU A 16 19.30 -15.71 -12.24
N ASP A 17 19.50 -15.44 -10.95
CA ASP A 17 20.69 -14.79 -10.40
C ASP A 17 21.05 -13.42 -11.03
N ALA A 18 20.04 -12.75 -11.62
CA ALA A 18 20.22 -11.54 -12.42
C ALA A 18 20.32 -10.24 -11.60
N GLY A 19 20.31 -10.33 -10.26
CA GLY A 19 20.23 -9.17 -9.38
C GLY A 19 21.44 -8.22 -9.44
N ASN A 20 22.63 -8.69 -9.81
CA ASN A 20 23.80 -7.82 -10.02
C ASN A 20 23.74 -7.12 -11.38
N GLU A 21 23.30 -7.83 -12.40
CA GLU A 21 23.10 -7.28 -13.74
C GLU A 21 22.03 -6.18 -13.73
N LEU A 22 20.93 -6.42 -13.02
CA LEU A 22 19.88 -5.43 -12.78
C LEU A 22 20.43 -4.14 -12.17
N ALA A 23 21.22 -4.24 -11.10
CA ALA A 23 21.82 -3.08 -10.42
C ALA A 23 22.78 -2.32 -11.34
N MET A 24 23.60 -3.05 -12.10
CA MET A 24 24.54 -2.48 -13.06
C MET A 24 23.80 -1.70 -14.16
N ARG A 25 22.78 -2.31 -14.79
CA ARG A 25 21.98 -1.68 -15.84
C ARG A 25 21.20 -0.47 -15.32
N ALA A 26 20.62 -0.59 -14.13
CA ALA A 26 19.91 0.51 -13.48
C ALA A 26 20.82 1.73 -13.26
N ARG A 27 22.03 1.49 -12.74
CA ARG A 27 23.03 2.54 -12.53
C ARG A 27 23.49 3.17 -13.85
N ALA A 28 23.75 2.35 -14.87
CA ALA A 28 24.18 2.83 -16.18
C ALA A 28 23.12 3.70 -16.87
N ALA A 29 21.84 3.38 -16.69
CA ALA A 29 20.71 4.13 -17.23
C ALA A 29 20.26 5.30 -16.33
N GLY A 30 20.85 5.48 -15.14
CA GLY A 30 20.45 6.53 -14.19
C GLY A 30 19.03 6.35 -13.64
N VAL A 31 18.55 5.10 -13.56
CA VAL A 31 17.23 4.78 -13.00
C VAL A 31 17.33 4.32 -11.55
N GLU A 32 16.30 4.63 -10.77
CA GLU A 32 16.19 4.24 -9.37
C GLU A 32 15.19 3.08 -9.26
N ILE A 33 15.62 1.93 -8.75
CA ILE A 33 14.71 0.82 -8.45
C ILE A 33 14.23 1.00 -7.01
N VAL A 34 12.92 1.09 -6.82
CA VAL A 34 12.29 1.23 -5.51
C VAL A 34 11.81 -0.12 -4.97
N VAL A 35 11.88 -0.30 -3.65
CA VAL A 35 11.40 -1.49 -2.96
C VAL A 35 10.50 -1.06 -1.81
N SER A 36 9.27 -1.58 -1.79
CA SER A 36 8.32 -1.42 -0.70
C SER A 36 8.57 -2.46 0.40
N PRO A 37 8.36 -2.12 1.68
CA PRO A 37 8.29 -3.09 2.77
C PRO A 37 7.30 -4.24 2.53
N ALA A 38 6.17 -3.99 1.84
CA ALA A 38 5.18 -5.02 1.54
C ALA A 38 5.77 -6.18 0.71
N VAL A 39 6.73 -5.92 -0.18
CA VAL A 39 7.44 -6.96 -0.94
C VAL A 39 8.30 -7.82 -0.01
N VAL A 40 8.95 -7.21 0.99
CA VAL A 40 9.75 -7.94 1.98
C VAL A 40 8.86 -8.83 2.83
N ASP A 41 7.72 -8.27 3.27
CA ASP A 41 6.71 -8.98 4.03
C ASP A 41 6.21 -10.23 3.28
N GLU A 42 5.83 -10.11 2.02
CA GLU A 42 5.38 -11.24 1.20
C GLU A 42 6.45 -12.31 1.04
N VAL A 43 7.72 -11.91 0.85
CA VAL A 43 8.83 -12.86 0.74
C VAL A 43 9.09 -13.59 2.06
N GLN A 44 8.95 -12.91 3.21
CA GLN A 44 9.13 -13.55 4.51
C GLN A 44 8.15 -14.71 4.74
N GLU A 45 6.97 -14.65 4.12
CA GLU A 45 5.92 -15.67 4.22
C GLU A 45 6.12 -16.86 3.28
N MET A 46 7.12 -16.81 2.38
CA MET A 46 7.42 -17.92 1.48
C MET A 46 7.89 -19.15 2.26
N SER A 47 7.33 -20.32 1.92
CA SER A 47 7.62 -21.58 2.60
C SER A 47 9.00 -22.17 2.29
N GLU A 48 9.63 -21.77 1.18
CA GLU A 48 10.90 -22.33 0.70
C GLU A 48 12.09 -21.52 1.27
N PRO A 49 12.86 -22.05 2.24
CA PRO A 49 13.80 -21.23 3.01
C PRO A 49 15.00 -20.72 2.21
N VAL A 50 15.47 -21.46 1.21
CA VAL A 50 16.67 -21.10 0.42
C VAL A 50 16.34 -19.96 -0.52
N GLY A 51 15.25 -20.08 -1.28
CA GLY A 51 14.71 -19.05 -2.16
C GLY A 51 14.31 -17.82 -1.37
N ARG A 52 13.62 -17.96 -0.24
CA ARG A 52 13.32 -16.84 0.67
C ARG A 52 14.58 -16.07 1.05
N ARG A 53 15.64 -16.75 1.51
CA ARG A 53 16.91 -16.12 1.87
C ARG A 53 17.53 -15.38 0.68
N ARG A 54 17.52 -15.98 -0.51
CA ARG A 54 18.06 -15.39 -1.74
C ARG A 54 17.31 -14.11 -2.13
N LEU A 55 15.98 -14.14 -2.10
CA LEU A 55 15.13 -12.99 -2.37
C LEU A 55 15.34 -11.86 -1.34
N ILE A 56 15.36 -12.17 -0.05
CA ILE A 56 15.60 -11.19 1.01
C ILE A 56 16.99 -10.52 0.85
N GLN A 57 18.03 -11.28 0.52
CA GLN A 57 19.35 -10.72 0.25
C GLN A 57 19.33 -9.79 -0.96
N LEU A 58 18.58 -10.15 -2.01
CA LEU A 58 18.38 -9.31 -3.19
C LEU A 58 17.63 -8.03 -2.85
N LEU A 59 16.45 -8.11 -2.21
CA LEU A 59 15.59 -6.98 -1.85
C LEU A 59 16.24 -6.01 -0.88
N THR A 60 17.12 -6.50 0.00
CA THR A 60 17.79 -5.65 0.98
C THR A 60 19.07 -5.01 0.45
N LYS A 61 19.48 -5.24 -0.81
CA LYS A 61 20.67 -4.60 -1.41
C LYS A 61 20.63 -3.08 -1.25
N LYS A 62 21.82 -2.49 -1.13
CA LYS A 62 21.99 -1.02 -0.96
C LYS A 62 21.73 -0.23 -2.24
N ASP A 63 21.69 -0.91 -3.38
CA ASP A 63 21.49 -0.31 -4.70
C ASP A 63 20.04 0.13 -4.93
N TRP A 64 19.11 -0.34 -4.09
CA TRP A 64 17.69 -0.01 -4.21
C TRP A 64 17.29 1.14 -3.28
N LYS A 65 16.34 1.94 -3.73
CA LYS A 65 15.67 2.93 -2.91
C LYS A 65 14.58 2.26 -2.08
N ARG A 66 14.76 2.31 -0.77
CA ARG A 66 13.80 1.78 0.19
C ARG A 66 12.69 2.80 0.42
N LEU A 67 11.44 2.38 0.22
CA LEU A 67 10.28 3.18 0.56
C LEU A 67 9.98 3.05 2.06
N MET A 68 9.31 4.06 2.61
CA MET A 68 8.64 3.93 3.90
C MET A 68 7.44 2.97 3.76
N PRO A 69 6.93 2.38 4.85
CA PRO A 69 5.68 1.63 4.81
C PRO A 69 4.53 2.44 4.21
N GLU A 70 3.61 1.74 3.57
CA GLU A 70 2.38 2.30 3.03
C GLU A 70 1.59 3.07 4.10
N VAL A 71 1.46 2.50 5.30
CA VAL A 71 0.72 3.10 6.43
C VAL A 71 1.34 4.42 6.88
N PHE A 72 2.67 4.57 6.83
CA PHE A 72 3.34 5.84 7.13
C PHE A 72 2.90 6.92 6.13
N SER A 73 2.90 6.58 4.84
CA SER A 73 2.58 7.54 3.77
C SER A 73 1.09 7.87 3.73
N GLU A 74 0.23 6.88 3.97
CA GLU A 74 -1.22 7.05 4.15
C GLU A 74 -1.54 7.96 5.34
N CYS A 75 -0.88 7.75 6.48
CA CYS A 75 -1.06 8.60 7.65
C CYS A 75 -0.55 10.03 7.40
N ALA A 76 0.53 10.20 6.63
CA ALA A 76 1.03 11.54 6.29
C ALA A 76 0.02 12.33 5.43
N GLU A 77 -0.62 11.69 4.45
CA GLU A 77 -1.68 12.30 3.63
C GLU A 77 -2.90 12.69 4.49
N ILE A 78 -3.40 11.75 5.29
CA ILE A 78 -4.56 11.98 6.17
C ILE A 78 -4.26 13.07 7.20
N LYS A 79 -3.07 13.04 7.82
CA LYS A 79 -2.64 14.03 8.80
C LYS A 79 -2.62 15.44 8.20
N ALA A 80 -2.11 15.59 6.99
CA ALA A 80 -2.10 16.88 6.30
C ALA A 80 -3.53 17.42 6.10
N GLU A 81 -4.46 16.58 5.67
CA GLU A 81 -5.86 16.98 5.50
C GLU A 81 -6.58 17.24 6.84
N ILE A 82 -6.29 16.45 7.89
CA ILE A 82 -6.82 16.71 9.24
C ILE A 82 -6.33 18.07 9.73
N MET A 83 -5.03 18.37 9.66
CA MET A 83 -4.50 19.66 10.10
C MET A 83 -5.10 20.84 9.31
N ARG A 84 -5.48 20.63 8.05
CA ARG A 84 -6.10 21.64 7.21
C ARG A 84 -7.59 21.84 7.51
N LEU A 85 -8.35 20.76 7.67
CA LEU A 85 -9.81 20.77 7.75
C LEU A 85 -10.37 20.72 9.17
N ARG A 86 -9.56 20.25 10.12
CA ARG A 86 -9.89 20.02 11.54
C ARG A 86 -8.70 20.39 12.44
N PRO A 87 -8.22 21.65 12.39
CA PRO A 87 -7.09 22.07 13.20
C PRO A 87 -7.33 21.93 14.72
N GLU A 88 -8.59 21.84 15.16
CA GLU A 88 -8.96 21.57 16.54
C GLU A 88 -8.53 20.18 17.04
N TRP A 89 -8.21 19.23 16.15
CA TRP A 89 -7.63 17.94 16.51
C TRP A 89 -6.11 17.93 16.52
N ALA A 90 -5.45 19.04 16.14
CA ALA A 90 -4.00 19.10 16.17
C ALA A 90 -3.49 19.23 17.62
N ILE A 91 -2.50 18.43 17.97
CA ILE A 91 -1.81 18.53 19.25
C ILE A 91 -0.90 19.77 19.20
N ALA A 92 -1.12 20.73 20.12
CA ALA A 92 -0.37 21.98 20.15
C ALA A 92 1.15 21.77 20.35
N GLU A 93 1.53 20.77 21.14
CA GLU A 93 2.93 20.39 21.40
C GLU A 93 3.16 18.90 21.11
N PRO A 94 3.43 18.53 19.84
CA PRO A 94 3.61 17.15 19.43
C PRO A 94 4.77 16.45 20.14
N LYS A 95 4.54 15.23 20.64
CA LYS A 95 5.58 14.38 21.22
C LYS A 95 6.20 13.49 20.15
N MET A 96 7.22 14.00 19.48
CA MET A 96 7.83 13.33 18.32
C MET A 96 8.82 12.21 18.66
N ALA A 97 9.04 11.88 19.94
CA ALA A 97 10.05 10.90 20.33
C ALA A 97 9.76 9.49 19.75
N GLU A 98 8.52 9.03 19.89
CA GLU A 98 8.09 7.71 19.40
C GLU A 98 8.05 7.67 17.87
N PHE A 99 7.41 8.67 17.25
CA PHE A 99 7.41 8.83 15.80
C PHE A 99 8.83 8.80 15.21
N ASN A 100 9.77 9.53 15.82
CA ASN A 100 11.16 9.55 15.37
C ASN A 100 11.84 8.20 15.59
N ARG A 101 11.58 7.50 16.71
CA ARG A 101 12.10 6.14 16.97
C ARG A 101 11.67 5.19 15.86
N LEU A 102 10.37 5.15 15.54
CA LEU A 102 9.81 4.32 14.48
C LEU A 102 10.39 4.70 13.12
N ARG A 103 10.42 5.99 12.78
CA ARG A 103 11.01 6.47 11.53
C ARG A 103 12.47 6.06 11.40
N TYR A 104 13.25 6.20 12.48
CA TYR A 104 14.65 5.79 12.50
C TYR A 104 14.81 4.30 12.28
N ASP A 105 13.88 3.46 12.76
CA ASP A 105 13.91 2.03 12.50
C ASP A 105 13.87 1.71 10.99
N TRP A 106 13.09 2.48 10.22
CA TRP A 106 12.97 2.32 8.77
C TRP A 106 14.13 2.92 7.98
N VAL A 107 14.63 4.10 8.36
CA VAL A 107 15.63 4.82 7.55
C VAL A 107 17.08 4.49 7.88
N ARG A 108 17.36 3.93 9.06
CA ARG A 108 18.74 3.67 9.48
C ARG A 108 19.40 2.58 8.65
N ARG A 109 20.71 2.75 8.42
CA ARG A 109 21.50 1.80 7.64
C ARG A 109 21.69 0.46 8.36
N ASN A 110 21.90 0.51 9.68
CA ASN A 110 22.20 -0.65 10.53
C ASN A 110 21.25 -0.68 11.74
N GLY A 111 20.91 -1.88 12.19
CA GLY A 111 20.02 -2.14 13.34
C GLY A 111 18.53 -1.97 13.06
N GLY A 112 18.15 -1.40 11.91
CA GLY A 112 16.76 -1.12 11.53
C GLY A 112 16.05 -2.27 10.84
N PHE A 113 14.79 -2.04 10.44
CA PHE A 113 13.95 -3.01 9.73
C PHE A 113 14.72 -3.73 8.61
N TRP A 114 15.35 -2.97 7.71
CA TRP A 114 16.06 -3.54 6.55
C TRP A 114 17.32 -4.34 6.89
N ASP A 115 17.97 -4.02 8.01
CA ASP A 115 19.13 -4.77 8.49
C ASP A 115 18.68 -6.05 9.22
N ARG A 116 17.60 -5.98 10.01
CA ARG A 116 16.96 -7.16 10.61
C ARG A 116 16.45 -8.11 9.55
N ALA A 117 15.67 -7.62 8.59
CA ALA A 117 15.15 -8.42 7.46
C ALA A 117 16.29 -9.15 6.73
N ARG A 118 17.45 -8.53 6.54
CA ARG A 118 18.61 -9.17 5.89
C ARG A 118 19.22 -10.31 6.72
N ARG A 119 19.23 -10.18 8.05
CA ARG A 119 19.96 -11.08 8.97
C ARG A 119 19.10 -12.19 9.54
N GLU A 120 17.85 -11.87 9.87
CA GLU A 120 16.89 -12.73 10.56
C GLU A 120 16.02 -13.42 9.50
N ILE A 121 16.29 -14.70 9.27
CA ILE A 121 15.58 -15.53 8.27
C ILE A 121 14.32 -16.17 8.87
N GLU A 122 14.22 -16.16 10.19
CA GLU A 122 13.05 -16.53 10.97
C GLU A 122 12.52 -15.26 11.63
N SER A 123 11.26 -14.95 11.40
CA SER A 123 10.54 -14.03 12.27
C SER A 123 10.55 -14.65 13.66
N VAL A 124 11.25 -14.04 14.61
CA VAL A 124 11.01 -14.36 16.02
C VAL A 124 9.52 -14.12 16.26
N GLU A 125 8.82 -15.07 16.88
CA GLU A 125 7.44 -14.82 17.31
C GLU A 125 7.46 -13.63 18.27
N THR A 126 7.03 -12.48 17.78
CA THR A 126 6.84 -11.26 18.56
C THR A 126 5.34 -11.00 18.63
N ASN A 127 4.92 -10.12 19.54
CA ASN A 127 3.55 -9.63 19.53
C ASN A 127 3.17 -9.04 18.15
N GLU A 128 4.13 -8.48 17.42
CA GLU A 128 3.95 -7.99 16.05
C GLU A 128 3.69 -9.11 15.04
N SER A 129 4.37 -10.27 15.13
CA SER A 129 4.14 -11.37 14.20
C SER A 129 2.78 -12.05 14.43
N VAL A 130 2.39 -12.23 15.69
CA VAL A 130 1.05 -12.75 16.06
C VAL A 130 -0.04 -11.78 15.62
N ARG A 131 0.19 -10.47 15.82
CA ARG A 131 -0.71 -9.43 15.33
C ARG A 131 -0.81 -9.45 13.81
N ARG A 132 0.32 -9.57 13.10
CA ARG A 132 0.35 -9.61 11.64
C ARG A 132 -0.44 -10.78 11.06
N ASP A 133 -0.36 -11.97 11.67
CA ASP A 133 -1.15 -13.12 11.24
C ASP A 133 -2.65 -12.91 11.46
N GLU A 134 -3.03 -12.30 12.59
CA GLU A 134 -4.43 -11.96 12.89
C GLU A 134 -4.96 -10.85 11.97
N GLU A 135 -4.17 -9.79 11.73
CA GLU A 135 -4.48 -8.72 10.78
C GLU A 135 -4.67 -9.27 9.37
N LYS A 136 -3.81 -10.21 8.94
CA LYS A 136 -3.95 -10.87 7.63
C LYS A 136 -5.22 -11.72 7.57
N ARG A 137 -5.52 -12.50 8.62
CA ARG A 137 -6.75 -13.30 8.71
C ARG A 137 -7.98 -12.40 8.60
N LEU A 138 -8.02 -11.32 9.37
CA LEU A 138 -9.09 -10.32 9.33
C LEU A 138 -9.20 -9.64 7.97
N ALA A 139 -8.09 -9.29 7.33
CA ALA A 139 -8.09 -8.69 6.00
C ALA A 139 -8.67 -9.64 4.92
N VAL A 140 -8.35 -10.93 5.01
CA VAL A 140 -8.95 -11.95 4.12
C VAL A 140 -10.46 -12.08 4.39
N GLU A 141 -10.87 -12.18 5.66
CA GLU A 141 -12.29 -12.25 6.05
C GLU A 141 -13.07 -11.02 5.57
N GLN A 142 -12.48 -9.82 5.72
CA GLN A 142 -13.04 -8.56 5.23
C GLN A 142 -13.18 -8.56 3.71
N ALA A 143 -12.17 -9.01 2.95
CA ALA A 143 -12.23 -9.09 1.49
C ALA A 143 -13.42 -9.98 1.04
N PHE A 144 -13.61 -11.14 1.67
CA PHE A 144 -14.77 -12.00 1.40
C PHE A 144 -16.10 -11.33 1.76
N ALA A 145 -16.17 -10.63 2.88
CA ALA A 145 -17.37 -9.88 3.29
C ALA A 145 -17.69 -8.74 2.31
N ILE A 146 -16.69 -8.01 1.84
CA ILE A 146 -16.82 -6.95 0.83
C ILE A 146 -17.37 -7.53 -0.48
N ARG A 147 -16.79 -8.62 -0.99
CA ARG A 147 -17.32 -9.28 -2.20
C ARG A 147 -18.78 -9.69 -2.04
N LYS A 148 -19.15 -10.30 -0.92
CA LYS A 148 -20.54 -10.68 -0.63
C LYS A 148 -21.48 -9.46 -0.58
N ARG A 149 -20.99 -8.30 -0.14
CA ARG A 149 -21.74 -7.02 -0.21
C ARG A 149 -21.85 -6.52 -1.65
N MET A 150 -20.75 -6.55 -2.42
CA MET A 150 -20.73 -6.09 -3.82
C MET A 150 -21.62 -6.92 -4.74
N GLU A 151 -21.68 -8.25 -4.55
CA GLU A 151 -22.59 -9.14 -5.28
C GLU A 151 -24.07 -8.74 -5.13
N LYS A 152 -24.45 -8.13 -3.99
CA LYS A 152 -25.82 -7.66 -3.74
C LYS A 152 -26.13 -6.31 -4.40
N ILE A 153 -25.14 -5.42 -4.51
CA ILE A 153 -25.33 -4.04 -4.98
C ILE A 153 -25.39 -3.97 -6.51
N LYS A 154 -24.88 -5.01 -7.22
CA LYS A 154 -24.78 -5.09 -8.69
C LYS A 154 -24.23 -3.82 -9.40
N PRO A 155 -23.22 -3.07 -8.89
CA PRO A 155 -22.51 -2.16 -9.80
C PRO A 155 -21.84 -3.01 -10.88
N ALA A 156 -22.01 -2.66 -12.15
CA ALA A 156 -21.21 -3.31 -13.19
C ALA A 156 -19.74 -2.97 -12.94
N SER A 157 -18.85 -3.96 -13.02
CA SER A 157 -17.39 -3.76 -12.91
C SER A 157 -16.86 -2.67 -13.84
N HIS A 158 -17.59 -2.28 -14.89
CA HIS A 158 -17.24 -1.26 -15.88
C HIS A 158 -17.54 0.20 -15.48
N HIS A 159 -18.09 0.47 -14.29
CA HIS A 159 -18.33 1.85 -13.86
C HIS A 159 -17.02 2.59 -13.62
N HIS A 160 -16.91 3.83 -14.10
CA HIS A 160 -15.78 4.69 -13.81
C HIS A 160 -15.60 4.84 -12.28
N LEU A 161 -14.41 4.59 -11.75
CA LEU A 161 -14.02 4.49 -10.34
C LEU A 161 -14.40 5.75 -9.55
N GLN A 162 -14.18 6.94 -10.13
CA GLN A 162 -14.63 8.21 -9.52
C GLN A 162 -16.17 8.36 -9.40
N LYS A 163 -16.94 7.56 -10.14
CA LYS A 163 -18.42 7.60 -10.18
C LYS A 163 -19.07 6.42 -9.47
N VAL A 164 -18.28 5.47 -8.96
CA VAL A 164 -18.82 4.36 -8.17
C VAL A 164 -19.36 4.94 -6.87
N GLY A 165 -20.68 4.88 -6.71
CA GLY A 165 -21.39 5.36 -5.53
C GLY A 165 -21.55 4.28 -4.47
N TYR A 166 -21.54 4.70 -3.21
CA TYR A 166 -21.97 3.92 -2.06
C TYR A 166 -23.00 4.72 -1.27
N ILE A 167 -23.98 4.03 -0.70
CA ILE A 167 -25.00 4.63 0.17
C ILE A 167 -24.75 4.11 1.59
N PRO A 168 -24.22 4.95 2.50
CA PRO A 168 -24.12 4.64 3.92
C PRO A 168 -25.46 4.25 4.55
N GLU A 169 -25.42 3.60 5.72
CA GLU A 169 -26.64 3.21 6.42
C GLU A 169 -27.40 4.44 6.93
N THR A 170 -28.73 4.41 6.85
CA THR A 170 -29.60 5.47 7.37
C THR A 170 -29.32 5.73 8.85
N GLY A 171 -29.09 7.00 9.19
CA GLY A 171 -28.74 7.40 10.56
C GLY A 171 -27.22 7.46 10.84
N THR A 172 -26.37 7.17 9.85
CA THR A 172 -24.91 7.38 9.96
C THR A 172 -24.62 8.86 10.31
N PRO A 173 -24.00 9.16 11.46
CA PRO A 173 -23.65 10.54 11.83
C PRO A 173 -22.75 11.17 10.78
N GLY A 174 -22.96 12.45 10.47
CA GLY A 174 -22.13 13.21 9.51
C GLY A 174 -22.39 12.90 8.04
N TRP A 175 -23.28 11.95 7.74
CA TRP A 175 -23.70 11.65 6.38
C TRP A 175 -24.86 12.56 5.93
N SER A 176 -24.78 13.10 4.71
CA SER A 176 -25.78 14.02 4.15
C SER A 176 -27.03 13.33 3.58
N GLY A 177 -27.06 11.99 3.55
CA GLY A 177 -28.11 11.20 2.88
C GLY A 177 -27.90 11.01 1.37
N ALA A 178 -26.92 11.69 0.76
CA ALA A 178 -26.57 11.53 -0.65
C ALA A 178 -25.56 10.38 -0.87
N PRO A 179 -25.55 9.72 -2.04
CA PRO A 179 -24.50 8.77 -2.39
C PRO A 179 -23.10 9.41 -2.29
N VAL A 180 -22.16 8.68 -1.73
CA VAL A 180 -20.74 9.09 -1.63
C VAL A 180 -19.89 8.27 -2.59
N GLN A 181 -18.70 8.75 -2.94
CA GLN A 181 -17.76 7.95 -3.72
C GLN A 181 -17.30 6.71 -2.94
N TYR A 182 -17.25 5.56 -3.60
CA TYR A 182 -16.98 4.26 -2.97
C TYR A 182 -15.72 4.28 -2.10
N TRP A 183 -14.61 4.81 -2.62
CA TRP A 183 -13.30 4.78 -1.97
C TRP A 183 -13.27 5.39 -0.55
N ARG A 184 -14.19 6.31 -0.26
CA ARG A 184 -14.29 6.99 1.05
C ARG A 184 -14.67 6.02 2.17
N VAL A 185 -15.46 5.00 1.85
CA VAL A 185 -16.04 4.07 2.81
C VAL A 185 -15.01 3.05 3.34
N PRO A 186 -14.26 2.32 2.50
CA PRO A 186 -13.23 1.42 3.00
C PRO A 186 -12.08 2.19 3.67
N SER A 187 -11.74 3.39 3.19
CA SER A 187 -10.79 4.27 3.88
C SER A 187 -11.27 4.64 5.29
N LEU A 188 -12.51 5.12 5.44
CA LEU A 188 -13.10 5.43 6.75
C LEU A 188 -13.14 4.19 7.65
N HIS A 189 -13.56 3.05 7.11
CA HIS A 189 -13.65 1.80 7.86
C HIS A 189 -12.29 1.33 8.39
N MET A 190 -11.24 1.41 7.57
CA MET A 190 -9.87 1.07 7.95
C MET A 190 -9.41 1.97 9.10
N PHE A 191 -9.47 3.29 8.94
CA PHE A 191 -9.03 4.23 9.98
C PHE A 191 -9.85 4.10 11.28
N MET A 192 -11.17 3.96 11.20
CA MET A 192 -12.01 3.76 12.38
C MET A 192 -11.67 2.47 13.13
N THR A 193 -11.32 1.41 12.42
CA THR A 193 -11.01 0.11 13.01
C THR A 193 -9.63 0.14 13.65
N GLU A 194 -8.62 0.62 12.93
CA GLU A 194 -7.24 0.71 13.40
C GLU A 194 -7.09 1.65 14.59
N LEU A 195 -7.73 2.82 14.58
CA LEU A 195 -7.60 3.79 15.67
C LEU A 195 -8.28 3.36 16.98
N ARG A 196 -9.12 2.32 16.95
CA ARG A 196 -9.69 1.71 18.16
C ARG A 196 -8.74 0.71 18.81
N VAL A 197 -7.70 0.30 18.11
CA VAL A 197 -6.64 -0.58 18.61
C VAL A 197 -5.48 0.31 19.07
N HIS A 198 -5.21 0.33 20.37
CA HIS A 198 -4.21 1.22 20.98
C HIS A 198 -2.81 1.07 20.38
N GLU A 199 -2.45 -0.10 19.88
CA GLU A 199 -1.12 -0.38 19.30
C GLU A 199 -1.16 -0.55 17.77
N SER A 200 -2.18 -0.02 17.08
CA SER A 200 -2.22 -0.08 15.61
C SER A 200 -1.09 0.71 14.97
N ALA A 201 -0.62 0.23 13.81
CA ALA A 201 0.36 0.96 13.01
C ALA A 201 -0.15 2.35 12.60
N VAL A 202 -1.47 2.52 12.43
CA VAL A 202 -2.06 3.85 12.16
C VAL A 202 -1.90 4.77 13.36
N SER A 203 -2.22 4.31 14.58
CA SER A 203 -2.06 5.11 15.80
C SER A 203 -0.62 5.56 15.97
N GLU A 204 0.34 4.65 15.82
CA GLU A 204 1.79 4.92 15.92
C GLU A 204 2.30 6.06 15.02
N TRP A 205 1.67 6.26 13.86
CA TRP A 205 2.07 7.32 12.92
C TRP A 205 1.21 8.59 13.03
N LEU A 206 0.01 8.51 13.59
CA LEU A 206 -0.95 9.62 13.66
C LEU A 206 -0.95 10.34 15.02
N ASP A 207 -0.85 9.59 16.12
CA ASP A 207 -1.11 10.04 17.50
C ASP A 207 -0.14 11.10 18.03
N SER A 208 1.07 11.16 17.48
CA SER A 208 2.09 12.13 17.89
C SER A 208 1.69 13.58 17.62
N GLU A 209 0.84 13.81 16.62
CA GLU A 209 0.46 15.13 16.12
C GLU A 209 -1.06 15.35 16.10
N ILE A 210 -1.86 14.28 16.11
CA ILE A 210 -3.33 14.32 16.10
C ILE A 210 -3.88 13.76 17.40
N ASP A 211 -4.78 14.51 18.03
CA ASP A 211 -5.57 14.05 19.17
C ASP A 211 -6.63 13.03 18.70
N VAL A 212 -6.21 11.77 18.64
CA VAL A 212 -7.06 10.64 18.23
C VAL A 212 -8.28 10.51 19.14
N ALA A 213 -8.17 10.83 20.43
CA ALA A 213 -9.30 10.75 21.36
C ALA A 213 -10.35 11.83 21.06
N ALA A 214 -9.92 13.07 20.79
CA ALA A 214 -10.81 14.15 20.34
C ALA A 214 -11.49 13.81 19.00
N MET A 215 -10.76 13.20 18.08
CA MET A 215 -11.29 12.76 16.79
C MET A 215 -12.34 11.65 16.96
N LEU A 216 -12.03 10.59 17.71
CA LEU A 216 -12.93 9.45 17.94
C LEU A 216 -14.17 9.80 18.77
N SER A 217 -14.07 10.80 19.66
CA SER A 217 -15.21 11.32 20.42
C SER A 217 -16.14 12.21 19.58
N SER A 218 -15.74 12.53 18.34
CA SER A 218 -16.49 13.38 17.42
C SER A 218 -16.90 12.64 16.13
N PRO A 219 -17.69 11.54 16.22
CA PRO A 219 -17.99 10.66 15.09
C PRO A 219 -18.70 11.36 13.93
N GLU A 220 -19.54 12.37 14.19
CA GLU A 220 -20.15 13.17 13.13
C GLU A 220 -19.09 13.93 12.30
N SER A 221 -18.14 14.58 12.98
CA SER A 221 -17.10 15.38 12.33
C SER A 221 -16.09 14.50 11.59
N MET A 222 -15.71 13.36 12.17
CA MET A 222 -14.86 12.35 11.54
C MET A 222 -15.51 11.76 10.30
N ASN A 223 -16.77 11.32 10.40
CA ASN A 223 -17.47 10.77 9.24
C ASN A 223 -17.63 11.82 8.14
N ARG A 224 -17.95 13.07 8.49
CA ARG A 224 -18.09 14.14 7.49
C ARG A 224 -16.78 14.38 6.73
N LEU A 225 -15.65 14.40 7.46
CA LEU A 225 -14.31 14.54 6.88
C LEU A 225 -14.08 13.52 5.77
N TRP A 226 -14.23 12.23 6.09
CA TRP A 226 -14.02 11.15 5.12
C TRP A 226 -15.07 11.12 4.01
N LEU A 227 -16.35 11.21 4.36
CA LEU A 227 -17.45 10.98 3.43
C LEU A 227 -17.65 12.13 2.43
N HIS A 228 -17.23 13.35 2.77
CA HIS A 228 -17.54 14.52 1.95
C HIS A 228 -16.36 15.46 1.69
N GLU A 229 -15.39 15.58 2.60
CA GLU A 229 -14.43 16.70 2.55
C GLU A 229 -13.04 16.32 2.04
N LEU A 230 -12.57 15.08 2.26
CA LEU A 230 -11.27 14.65 1.75
C LEU A 230 -11.20 14.80 0.23
N ASP A 231 -10.14 15.44 -0.26
CA ASP A 231 -9.83 15.54 -1.69
C ASP A 231 -9.02 14.31 -2.13
N PRO A 232 -9.49 13.50 -3.09
CA PRO A 232 -8.74 12.34 -3.56
C PRO A 232 -7.34 12.68 -4.13
N VAL A 233 -7.09 13.91 -4.56
CA VAL A 233 -5.75 14.36 -4.99
C VAL A 233 -4.80 14.56 -3.79
N ALA A 234 -5.34 14.93 -2.63
CA ALA A 234 -4.57 15.11 -1.40
C ALA A 234 -4.36 13.79 -0.64
N VAL A 235 -5.25 12.81 -0.84
CA VAL A 235 -5.19 11.48 -0.22
C VAL A 235 -5.14 10.33 -1.25
N PRO A 236 -4.22 10.37 -2.22
CA PRO A 236 -4.24 9.45 -3.36
C PRO A 236 -4.15 7.98 -2.95
N ARG A 237 -3.49 7.65 -1.83
CA ARG A 237 -3.39 6.26 -1.36
C ARG A 237 -4.71 5.73 -0.82
N GLN A 238 -5.54 6.59 -0.23
CA GLN A 238 -6.88 6.23 0.20
C GLN A 238 -7.81 5.96 -0.98
N TRP A 239 -7.67 6.77 -2.04
CA TRP A 239 -8.39 6.53 -3.29
C TRP A 239 -7.95 5.21 -3.94
N LEU A 240 -6.63 4.95 -4.00
CA LEU A 240 -6.07 3.72 -4.55
C LEU A 240 -6.53 2.48 -3.78
N ARG A 241 -6.46 2.51 -2.44
CA ARG A 241 -6.94 1.43 -1.57
C ARG A 241 -8.39 1.06 -1.88
N GLY A 242 -9.28 2.05 -1.86
CA GLY A 242 -10.70 1.82 -2.15
C GLY A 242 -10.96 1.37 -3.58
N SER A 243 -10.18 1.85 -4.55
CA SER A 243 -10.32 1.46 -5.96
C SER A 243 -9.84 0.03 -6.21
N PHE A 244 -8.69 -0.36 -5.66
CA PHE A 244 -8.20 -1.74 -5.73
C PHE A 244 -9.15 -2.71 -5.05
N GLU A 245 -9.63 -2.37 -3.86
CA GLU A 245 -10.64 -3.18 -3.15
C GLU A 245 -11.90 -3.39 -4.02
N PHE A 246 -12.42 -2.32 -4.62
CA PHE A 246 -13.57 -2.41 -5.51
C PHE A 246 -13.29 -3.32 -6.70
N LEU A 247 -12.15 -3.16 -7.39
CA LEU A 247 -11.80 -3.94 -8.57
C LEU A 247 -11.61 -5.42 -8.23
N GLN A 248 -10.90 -5.71 -7.14
CA GLN A 248 -10.64 -7.07 -6.67
C GLN A 248 -11.90 -7.81 -6.24
N ALA A 249 -12.91 -7.10 -5.71
CA ALA A 249 -14.18 -7.70 -5.30
C ALA A 249 -14.92 -8.43 -6.46
N TRP A 250 -14.62 -8.08 -7.71
CA TRP A 250 -15.20 -8.71 -8.92
C TRP A 250 -14.41 -9.92 -9.43
N HIS A 251 -13.25 -10.20 -8.83
CA HIS A 251 -12.37 -11.28 -9.22
C HIS A 251 -12.31 -12.36 -8.12
N LYS A 252 -11.64 -13.47 -8.41
CA LYS A 252 -11.43 -14.52 -7.42
C LYS A 252 -10.49 -13.99 -6.33
N ILE A 253 -11.03 -13.80 -5.13
CA ILE A 253 -10.24 -13.48 -3.93
C ILE A 253 -9.36 -14.68 -3.61
N THR A 254 -8.07 -14.43 -3.40
CA THR A 254 -7.08 -15.37 -2.91
C THR A 254 -6.48 -14.85 -1.62
N THR A 255 -5.65 -15.65 -0.95
CA THR A 255 -4.93 -15.22 0.26
C THR A 255 -3.92 -14.09 0.01
N GLY A 256 -3.56 -13.82 -1.25
CA GLY A 256 -2.67 -12.71 -1.64
C GLY A 256 -3.37 -11.37 -1.89
N THR A 257 -4.70 -11.37 -2.05
CA THR A 257 -5.49 -10.18 -2.39
C THR A 257 -5.27 -8.98 -1.44
N PRO A 258 -5.12 -9.16 -0.11
CA PRO A 258 -4.77 -8.05 0.78
C PRO A 258 -3.37 -7.44 0.55
N GLY A 259 -2.40 -8.23 0.08
CA GLY A 259 -1.04 -7.77 -0.23
C GLY A 259 -1.01 -6.82 -1.43
N ASP A 260 -1.78 -7.14 -2.47
CA ASP A 260 -1.92 -6.30 -3.67
C ASP A 260 -2.35 -4.86 -3.32
N ALA A 261 -3.27 -4.67 -2.38
CA ALA A 261 -3.74 -3.35 -1.97
C ALA A 261 -2.64 -2.55 -1.25
N ARG A 262 -1.76 -3.23 -0.49
CA ARG A 262 -0.58 -2.60 0.15
C ARG A 262 0.46 -2.19 -0.91
N LEU A 263 0.73 -3.06 -1.89
CA LEU A 263 1.61 -2.72 -3.01
C LEU A 263 1.04 -1.57 -3.85
N ALA A 264 -0.27 -1.56 -4.09
CA ALA A 264 -0.95 -0.53 -4.86
C ALA A 264 -0.76 0.88 -4.28
N ALA A 265 -0.65 1.01 -2.96
CA ALA A 265 -0.41 2.30 -2.30
C ALA A 265 0.91 2.98 -2.71
N HIS A 266 1.85 2.23 -3.30
CA HIS A 266 3.13 2.77 -3.79
C HIS A 266 3.15 3.06 -5.29
N LEU A 267 2.04 2.85 -6.01
CA LEU A 267 1.96 3.19 -7.45
C LEU A 267 2.09 4.70 -7.71
N VAL A 268 1.93 5.54 -6.68
CA VAL A 268 2.18 6.99 -6.73
C VAL A 268 3.63 7.38 -6.43
N ASP A 269 4.47 6.43 -5.99
CA ASP A 269 5.87 6.68 -5.63
C ASP A 269 6.86 6.40 -6.77
N ALA A 270 6.37 5.86 -7.88
CA ALA A 270 7.15 5.40 -9.02
C ALA A 270 6.68 6.00 -10.34
N ASP A 271 7.51 5.89 -11.37
CA ASP A 271 7.14 6.26 -12.74
C ASP A 271 6.67 5.04 -13.53
N VAL A 272 7.26 3.87 -13.23
CA VAL A 272 6.93 2.59 -13.87
C VAL A 272 6.76 1.50 -12.82
N PHE A 273 5.67 0.74 -12.88
CA PHE A 273 5.47 -0.50 -12.14
C PHE A 273 5.57 -1.72 -13.07
N ILE A 274 6.22 -2.79 -12.63
CA ILE A 274 6.36 -4.01 -13.42
C ILE A 274 5.83 -5.21 -12.63
N SER A 275 4.93 -5.96 -13.25
CA SER A 275 4.35 -7.19 -12.70
C SER A 275 4.12 -8.23 -13.79
N ALA A 276 4.16 -9.52 -13.43
CA ALA A 276 3.69 -10.60 -14.29
C ALA A 276 2.20 -10.94 -14.07
N ASP A 277 1.58 -10.43 -13.01
CA ASP A 277 0.16 -10.63 -12.73
C ASP A 277 -0.70 -9.76 -13.65
N LYS A 278 -1.42 -10.42 -14.56
CA LYS A 278 -2.31 -9.76 -15.51
C LYS A 278 -3.41 -8.95 -14.82
N ASN A 279 -3.99 -9.46 -13.73
CA ASN A 279 -5.09 -8.77 -13.04
C ASN A 279 -4.57 -7.53 -12.34
N PHE A 280 -3.43 -7.62 -11.64
CA PHE A 280 -2.81 -6.46 -11.02
C PHE A 280 -2.53 -5.38 -12.07
N VAL A 281 -1.88 -5.73 -13.18
CA VAL A 281 -1.60 -4.79 -14.27
C VAL A 281 -2.88 -4.15 -14.81
N GLN A 282 -3.93 -4.95 -15.01
CA GLN A 282 -5.22 -4.44 -15.47
C GLN A 282 -5.85 -3.44 -14.48
N PHE A 283 -5.76 -3.71 -13.17
CA PHE A 283 -6.29 -2.82 -12.14
C PHE A 283 -5.48 -1.54 -12.02
N ALA A 284 -4.14 -1.65 -12.03
CA ALA A 284 -3.24 -0.51 -11.97
C ALA A 284 -3.42 0.43 -13.16
N GLU A 285 -3.52 -0.10 -14.39
CA GLU A 285 -3.76 0.72 -15.58
C GLU A 285 -5.13 1.39 -15.55
N ARG A 286 -6.16 0.69 -15.07
CA ARG A 286 -7.48 1.32 -14.91
C ARG A 286 -7.46 2.44 -13.87
N CYS A 287 -6.81 2.21 -12.74
CA CYS A 287 -6.58 3.27 -11.75
C CYS A 287 -5.83 4.44 -12.38
N ARG A 288 -4.79 4.20 -13.18
CA ARG A 288 -4.02 5.25 -13.87
C ARG A 288 -4.85 6.07 -14.85
N GLU A 289 -5.77 5.44 -15.59
CA GLU A 289 -6.65 6.12 -16.54
C GLU A 289 -7.73 6.94 -15.85
N GLU A 290 -8.22 6.49 -14.70
CA GLU A 290 -9.42 7.02 -14.07
C GLU A 290 -9.13 7.84 -12.80
N ALA A 291 -7.91 7.85 -12.28
CA ALA A 291 -7.54 8.62 -11.09
C ALA A 291 -7.51 10.13 -11.37
N PRO A 292 -7.84 10.99 -10.38
CA PRO A 292 -7.71 12.43 -10.51
C PRO A 292 -6.27 12.94 -10.32
N PHE A 293 -5.28 12.05 -10.19
CA PHE A 293 -3.87 12.34 -9.96
C PHE A 293 -2.98 11.38 -10.76
N GLY A 294 -1.68 11.69 -10.83
CA GLY A 294 -0.71 10.85 -11.56
C GLY A 294 -0.44 9.52 -10.85
N ILE A 295 -0.47 8.43 -11.61
CA ILE A 295 -0.08 7.08 -11.17
C ILE A 295 0.95 6.55 -12.17
N CYS A 296 1.90 5.75 -11.69
CA CYS A 296 2.92 5.12 -12.52
C CYS A 296 2.32 4.35 -13.71
N LYS A 297 3.06 4.27 -14.82
CA LYS A 297 2.73 3.37 -15.94
C LYS A 297 3.02 1.93 -15.55
N THR A 298 2.18 1.00 -15.95
CA THR A 298 2.38 -0.42 -15.67
C THR A 298 2.86 -1.17 -16.91
N LEU A 299 3.86 -2.05 -16.72
CA LEU A 299 4.34 -2.98 -17.73
C LEU A 299 4.10 -4.41 -17.28
N ARG A 300 3.61 -5.24 -18.19
CA ARG A 300 3.41 -6.67 -17.94
C ARG A 300 4.60 -7.46 -18.46
N ALA A 301 5.40 -8.01 -17.54
CA ALA A 301 6.48 -8.92 -17.91
C ALA A 301 5.96 -10.34 -18.15
N GLN A 302 6.69 -11.10 -18.97
CA GLN A 302 6.54 -12.54 -19.05
C GLN A 302 7.01 -13.23 -17.76
N GLY A 303 6.73 -14.54 -17.66
CA GLY A 303 7.23 -15.35 -16.55
C GLY A 303 8.69 -15.76 -16.72
N ASN A 304 9.39 -15.98 -15.60
CA ASN A 304 10.74 -16.55 -15.54
C ASN A 304 11.77 -15.77 -16.38
N ARG A 305 12.70 -16.47 -17.04
CA ARG A 305 13.81 -15.87 -17.80
C ARG A 305 13.37 -14.82 -18.81
N ALA A 306 12.33 -15.10 -19.60
CA ALA A 306 11.82 -14.14 -20.58
C ALA A 306 11.40 -12.81 -19.91
N GLY A 307 10.75 -12.88 -18.75
CA GLY A 307 10.41 -11.71 -17.96
C GLY A 307 11.62 -10.95 -17.42
N VAL A 308 12.66 -11.66 -17.01
CA VAL A 308 13.93 -11.03 -16.58
C VAL A 308 14.57 -10.27 -17.73
N ASP A 309 14.64 -10.87 -18.92
CA ASP A 309 15.24 -10.22 -20.09
C ASP A 309 14.46 -8.96 -20.50
N GLU A 310 13.12 -8.99 -20.45
CA GLU A 310 12.24 -7.82 -20.67
C GLU A 310 12.49 -6.71 -19.64
N VAL A 311 12.53 -7.05 -18.35
CA VAL A 311 12.80 -6.10 -17.26
C VAL A 311 14.15 -5.42 -17.45
N LEU A 312 15.20 -6.19 -17.75
CA LEU A 312 16.53 -5.65 -18.00
C LEU A 312 16.56 -4.74 -19.23
N GLN A 313 15.78 -5.06 -20.27
CA GLN A 313 15.66 -4.22 -21.47
C GLN A 313 14.98 -2.88 -21.16
N TRP A 314 13.86 -2.90 -20.44
CA TRP A 314 13.12 -1.69 -20.06
C TRP A 314 13.95 -0.79 -19.15
N ILE A 315 14.68 -1.36 -18.20
CA ILE A 315 15.58 -0.63 -17.30
C ILE A 315 16.78 -0.04 -18.04
N SER A 316 17.31 -0.73 -19.05
CA SER A 316 18.41 -0.20 -19.88
C SER A 316 17.96 0.93 -20.82
N ASN A 317 16.68 0.97 -21.20
CA ASN A 317 16.15 1.93 -22.17
C ASN A 317 14.89 2.63 -21.65
N PRO A 318 14.95 3.36 -20.52
CA PRO A 318 13.77 3.95 -19.90
C PRO A 318 13.10 5.02 -20.79
N ASN A 319 13.84 5.64 -21.71
CA ASN A 319 13.33 6.69 -22.59
C ASN A 319 12.40 6.17 -23.71
N THR A 320 12.31 4.85 -23.90
CA THR A 320 11.43 4.25 -24.90
C THR A 320 10.08 3.81 -24.33
N LEU A 321 9.85 4.08 -23.03
CA LEU A 321 8.67 3.64 -22.29
C LEU A 321 7.54 4.67 -22.31
#